data_AF-A0A496W5I8-F1
#
_entry.id   AF-A0A496W5I8-F1
#
_cell.length_a   1.000
_cell.length_b   1.000
_cell.length_c   1.000
_cell.angle_alpha   90.00
_cell.angle_beta   90.00
_cell.angle_gamma   90.00
#
_symmetry.space_group_name_H-M   'P 1'
#
loop_
_entity.id
_entity.type
_entity.pdbx_description
1 polymer ?
#
loop_
_entity_poly.entity_id
_entity_poly.type
_entity_poly.pdbx_seq_one_letter_code
_entity_poly.pdbx_strand_id
1 'polypeptide(L)'
;MPIIEGKLIFNFDCEAIKFDESTFYRKHFSRMINGIKAVDILAVNKEIGYLIEIKDYTAPNTNNLTMKELRFCAQKLGQKKPDRTLIVLIVMIYAD
;
A
#
# COMPACT_ATOMS: atom_id res chain seq x y z
N MET A 1 -6.84 -3.06 15.59
CA MET A 1 -6.32 -4.44 15.65
C MET A 1 -4.98 -4.43 14.93
N PRO A 2 -3.91 -5.04 15.48
CA PRO A 2 -2.62 -5.04 14.82
C PRO A 2 -2.71 -5.75 13.46
N ILE A 3 -2.00 -5.21 12.46
CA ILE A 3 -1.83 -5.85 11.16
C ILE A 3 -0.49 -6.57 11.17
N ILE A 4 -0.50 -7.85 10.79
CA ILE A 4 0.70 -8.67 10.70
C ILE A 4 1.06 -8.88 9.23
N GLU A 5 2.29 -8.53 8.87
CA GLU A 5 2.87 -8.79 7.55
C GLU A 5 4.26 -9.39 7.72
N GLY A 6 4.45 -10.63 7.25
CA GLY A 6 5.63 -11.43 7.56
C GLY A 6 5.88 -11.54 9.07
N LYS A 7 7.03 -11.05 9.54
CA LYS A 7 7.42 -11.03 10.96
C LYS A 7 7.10 -9.71 11.68
N LEU A 8 6.52 -8.73 10.98
CA LEU A 8 6.27 -7.40 11.50
C LEU A 8 4.85 -7.25 12.02
N ILE A 9 4.72 -6.41 13.05
CA ILE A 9 3.44 -6.01 13.63
C ILE A 9 3.29 -4.51 13.44
N PHE A 10 2.28 -4.11 12.68
CA PHE A 10 1.94 -2.71 12.43
C PHE A 10 0.75 -2.29 13.29
N ASN A 11 0.96 -1.21 14.06
CA ASN A 11 -0.08 -0.54 14.82
C ASN A 11 -0.37 0.81 14.19
N PHE A 12 -1.65 1.06 13.90
CA PHE A 12 -2.12 2.33 13.35
C PHE A 12 -3.11 2.95 14.31
N ASP A 13 -2.99 4.26 14.53
CA ASP A 13 -3.98 5.07 15.26
C ASP A 13 -5.19 5.46 14.38
N CYS A 14 -5.29 4.88 13.19
CA CYS A 14 -6.35 5.13 12.23
C CYS A 14 -6.87 3.81 11.63
N GLU A 15 -7.92 3.89 10.80
CA GLU A 15 -8.47 2.71 10.14
C GLU A 15 -7.45 2.15 9.15
N ALA A 16 -7.05 0.89 9.33
CA ALA A 16 -6.09 0.22 8.48
C ALA A 16 -6.52 -1.21 8.18
N ILE A 17 -6.21 -1.69 6.96
CA ILE A 17 -6.49 -3.05 6.52
C ILE A 17 -5.32 -3.61 5.69
N LYS A 18 -5.17 -4.93 5.67
CA LYS A 18 -4.42 -5.64 4.62
C LYS A 18 -5.14 -5.46 3.29
N PHE A 19 -4.64 -4.54 2.49
CA PHE A 19 -5.36 -4.09 1.31
C PHE A 19 -5.30 -5.12 0.20
N ASP A 20 -4.17 -5.79 0.05
CA ASP A 20 -3.95 -6.88 -0.90
C ASP A 20 -4.91 -8.07 -0.68
N GLU A 21 -5.33 -8.29 0.57
CA GLU A 21 -6.34 -9.26 0.98
C GLU A 21 -7.79 -8.78 0.79
N SER A 22 -8.02 -7.53 0.40
CA SER A 22 -9.37 -7.04 0.16
C SER A 22 -9.94 -7.55 -1.18
N THR A 23 -11.25 -7.80 -1.20
CA THR A 23 -11.96 -8.18 -2.44
C THR A 23 -11.83 -7.09 -3.51
N PHE A 24 -11.84 -5.81 -3.10
CA PHE A 24 -11.68 -4.69 -4.01
C PHE A 24 -10.30 -4.72 -4.68
N TYR A 25 -9.24 -4.97 -3.90
CA TYR A 25 -7.89 -5.05 -4.45
C TYR A 25 -7.77 -6.18 -5.47
N ARG A 26 -8.14 -7.41 -5.08
CA ARG A 26 -8.00 -8.59 -5.94
C ARG A 26 -8.81 -8.51 -7.22
N LYS A 27 -10.02 -7.94 -7.18
CA LYS A 27 -10.92 -7.91 -8.34
C LYS A 27 -10.74 -6.69 -9.23
N HIS A 28 -10.31 -5.57 -8.66
CA HIS A 28 -10.27 -4.30 -9.37
C HIS A 28 -8.87 -3.72 -9.38
N PHE A 29 -8.28 -3.42 -8.22
CA PHE A 29 -7.03 -2.66 -8.12
C PHE A 29 -5.84 -3.36 -8.80
N SER A 30 -5.62 -4.64 -8.52
CA SER A 30 -4.47 -5.42 -9.05
C SER A 30 -4.50 -5.58 -10.58
N ARG A 31 -5.65 -5.33 -11.21
CA ARG A 31 -5.88 -5.47 -12.66
C ARG A 31 -5.78 -4.14 -13.41
N MET A 32 -5.61 -3.00 -12.72
CA MET A 32 -5.65 -1.67 -13.34
C MET A 32 -4.39 -1.30 -14.13
N ILE A 33 -3.26 -1.89 -13.78
CA ILE A 33 -1.98 -1.89 -14.52
C ILE A 33 -1.53 -3.33 -14.58
N ASN A 34 -0.80 -3.73 -15.63
CA ASN A 34 -0.25 -5.08 -15.81
C ASN A 34 0.49 -5.59 -14.56
N GLY A 35 -0.24 -6.16 -13.61
CA GLY A 35 0.28 -6.80 -12.41
C GLY A 35 0.78 -5.88 -11.29
N ILE A 36 0.10 -4.78 -10.95
CA ILE A 36 0.42 -4.07 -9.70
C ILE A 36 0.17 -5.03 -8.52
N LYS A 37 1.25 -5.43 -7.84
CA LYS A 37 1.30 -6.31 -6.66
C LYS A 37 2.14 -5.67 -5.56
N ALA A 38 1.67 -4.54 -5.05
CA ALA A 38 2.60 -3.63 -4.38
C ALA A 38 1.96 -2.73 -3.33
N VAL A 39 0.74 -3.02 -2.89
CA VAL A 39 0.16 -2.28 -1.76
C VAL A 39 -0.39 -3.29 -0.78
N ASP A 40 0.38 -3.53 0.27
CA ASP A 40 0.07 -4.51 1.31
C ASP A 40 -0.93 -3.93 2.29
N ILE A 41 -0.77 -2.66 2.68
CA ILE A 41 -1.65 -2.02 3.67
C ILE A 41 -2.24 -0.73 3.11
N LEU A 42 -3.55 -0.55 3.36
CA LEU A 42 -4.26 0.71 3.17
C LEU A 42 -4.64 1.21 4.56
N ALA A 43 -4.18 2.41 4.91
CA ALA A 43 -4.57 3.10 6.14
C ALA A 43 -5.19 4.45 5.80
N VAL A 44 -6.15 4.92 6.59
CA VAL A 44 -6.88 6.15 6.31
C VAL A 44 -7.36 6.83 7.58
N ASN A 45 -7.16 8.14 7.65
CA ASN A 45 -7.81 8.99 8.64
C ASN A 45 -8.79 9.95 7.93
N LYS A 46 -9.25 11.00 8.62
CA LYS A 46 -10.23 11.94 8.07
C LYS A 46 -9.71 12.68 6.81
N GLU A 47 -8.41 12.97 6.77
CA GLU A 47 -7.78 13.90 5.81
C GLU A 47 -6.77 13.20 4.88
N ILE A 48 -6.09 12.17 5.39
CA ILE A 48 -4.95 11.52 4.76
C ILE A 48 -5.25 10.05 4.54
N GLY A 49 -5.00 9.58 3.32
CA GLY A 49 -4.90 8.16 3.00
C GLY A 49 -3.46 7.74 2.79
N TYR A 50 -3.11 6.55 3.27
CA TYR A 50 -1.79 5.93 3.15
C TYR A 50 -1.91 4.67 2.30
N LEU A 51 -1.11 4.58 1.24
CA LEU A 51 -0.78 3.31 0.60
C LEU A 51 0.60 2.89 1.07
N ILE A 52 0.68 1.68 1.62
CA ILE A 52 1.90 1.17 2.21
C ILE A 52 2.31 -0.09 1.45
N GLU A 53 3.51 -0.05 0.91
CA GLU A 53 4.22 -1.22 0.39
C GLU A 53 5.32 -1.61 1.37
N ILE A 54 5.38 -2.90 1.69
CA ILE A 54 6.31 -3.51 2.61
C ILE A 54 7.30 -4.34 1.81
N LYS A 55 8.59 -4.04 1.95
CA LYS A 55 9.66 -4.72 1.21
C LYS A 55 10.77 -5.21 2.10
N ASP A 56 11.11 -6.48 1.90
CA ASP A 56 12.34 -7.09 2.40
C ASP A 56 13.46 -6.89 1.36
N TYR A 57 14.44 -6.05 1.69
CA TYR A 57 15.57 -5.74 0.81
C TYR A 57 16.77 -6.67 1.01
N THR A 58 16.65 -7.66 1.91
CA THR A 58 17.67 -8.72 2.05
C THR A 58 17.54 -9.77 0.93
N ALA A 59 16.38 -9.84 0.27
CA ALA A 59 16.15 -10.71 -0.86
C ALA A 59 16.78 -10.14 -2.15
N PRO A 60 17.62 -10.91 -2.88
CA PRO A 60 18.42 -10.39 -4.00
C PRO A 60 17.63 -10.01 -5.27
N ASN A 61 16.30 -10.10 -5.27
CA ASN A 61 15.44 -9.81 -6.44
C ASN A 61 14.22 -8.93 -6.08
N THR A 62 14.33 -8.08 -5.07
CA THR A 62 13.23 -7.20 -4.65
C THR A 62 13.00 -6.09 -5.69
N ASN A 63 11.90 -6.20 -6.44
CA ASN A 63 11.49 -5.19 -7.42
C ASN A 63 10.80 -4.00 -6.74
N ASN A 64 11.10 -2.77 -7.17
CA ASN A 64 10.48 -1.54 -6.66
C ASN A 64 9.33 -1.06 -7.55
N LEU A 65 8.27 -0.51 -6.96
CA LEU A 65 7.36 0.33 -7.74
C LEU A 65 8.10 1.58 -8.17
N THR A 66 7.94 1.93 -9.43
CA THR A 66 8.40 3.21 -9.96
C THR A 66 7.51 4.35 -9.44
N MET A 67 8.07 5.56 -9.37
CA MET A 67 7.28 6.76 -9.05
C MET A 67 6.08 6.97 -9.98
N LYS A 68 6.16 6.46 -11.22
CA LYS A 68 5.06 6.52 -12.18
C LYS A 68 3.90 5.62 -11.76
N GLU A 69 4.20 4.39 -11.34
CA GLU A 69 3.18 3.44 -10.84
C GLU A 69 2.56 3.96 -9.54
N LEU A 70 3.37 4.51 -8.64
CA LEU A 70 2.89 5.15 -7.41
C LEU A 70 1.91 6.29 -7.67
N ARG A 71 2.27 7.21 -8.58
CA ARG A 71 1.40 8.33 -8.96
C ARG A 71 0.10 7.85 -9.61
N PHE A 72 0.15 6.81 -10.43
CA PHE A 72 -1.05 6.24 -11.03
C PHE A 72 -2.00 5.64 -9.97
N CYS A 73 -1.46 4.82 -9.06
CA CYS A 73 -2.21 4.29 -7.93
C CYS A 73 -2.89 5.41 -7.13
N ALA A 74 -2.15 6.50 -6.91
CA ALA A 74 -2.66 7.62 -6.14
C ALA A 74 -3.83 8.34 -6.81
N GLN A 75 -3.71 8.63 -8.10
CA GLN A 75 -4.75 9.29 -8.88
C GLN A 75 -6.06 8.49 -8.89
N LYS A 76 -5.99 7.16 -8.98
CA LYS A 76 -7.19 6.31 -9.07
C LYS A 76 -7.94 6.16 -7.76
N LEU A 77 -7.24 6.25 -6.63
CA LEU A 77 -7.90 6.30 -5.31
C LEU A 77 -8.45 7.70 -5.01
N GLY A 78 -7.70 8.75 -5.33
CA GLY A 78 -8.14 10.15 -5.18
C GLY A 78 -9.38 10.49 -6.00
N GLN A 79 -9.59 9.83 -7.15
CA GLN A 79 -10.81 9.98 -7.97
C GLN A 79 -12.12 9.62 -7.24
N LYS A 80 -12.07 8.86 -6.14
CA LYS A 80 -13.27 8.59 -5.32
C LYS A 80 -13.49 9.58 -4.16
N LYS A 81 -12.47 10.36 -3.76
CA LYS A 81 -12.53 11.36 -2.66
C LYS A 81 -11.50 12.48 -2.92
N PRO A 82 -11.86 13.52 -3.71
CA PRO A 82 -10.93 14.53 -4.20
C PRO A 82 -10.30 15.41 -3.12
N ASP A 83 -10.90 15.49 -1.92
CA ASP A 83 -10.42 16.34 -0.82
C ASP A 83 -9.37 15.66 0.09
N ARG A 84 -8.91 14.45 -0.24
CA ARG A 84 -7.94 13.72 0.59
C ARG A 84 -6.55 13.75 -0.02
N THR A 85 -5.57 14.10 0.81
CA THR A 85 -4.16 13.96 0.42
C THR A 85 -3.79 12.49 0.51
N LEU A 86 -3.42 11.89 -0.61
CA LEU A 86 -2.90 10.52 -0.60
C LEU A 86 -1.38 10.55 -0.50
N ILE A 87 -0.87 9.95 0.57
CA ILE A 87 0.55 9.74 0.80
C ILE A 87 0.85 8.28 0.45
N VAL A 88 1.82 8.06 -0.43
CA VAL A 88 2.37 6.72 -0.62
C VAL A 88 3.62 6.60 0.23
N LEU A 89 3.63 5.63 1.14
CA LEU A 89 4.75 5.33 1.99
C LEU A 89 5.33 3.98 1.58
N ILE A 90 6.62 3.94 1.24
CA ILE A 90 7.35 2.68 1.09
C ILE A 90 8.06 2.43 2.41
N VAL A 91 7.74 1.32 3.07
CA VAL A 91 8.41 0.92 4.31
C VAL A 91 9.57 -0.01 3.93
N MET A 92 10.80 0.47 4.13
CA MET A 92 12.01 -0.32 3.93
C MET A 92 12.36 -1.11 5.18
N ILE A 93 12.67 -2.39 5.03
CA ILE A 93 13.13 -3.25 6.11
C ILE A 93 14.55 -3.71 5.82
N TYR A 94 15.44 -3.52 6.79
CA TYR A 94 16.69 -4.26 6.94
C TYR A 94 16.46 -5.19 8.13
N ALA A 95 16.25 -6.47 7.89
CA ALA A 95 16.16 -7.46 8.95
C ALA A 95 17.50 -8.20 9.02
N ASP A 96 18.14 -8.20 10.19
CA ASP A 96 19.25 -9.12 10.49
C ASP A 96 18.75 -10.56 10.69
#